data_AF-A0A2R4FH99-F1
#
_entry.id   AF-A0A2R4FH99-F1
#
_cell.length_a   1.000
_cell.length_b   1.000
_cell.length_c   1.000
_cell.angle_alpha   90.00
_cell.angle_beta   90.00
_cell.angle_gamma   90.00
#
_symmetry.space_group_name_H-M   'P 1'
#
loop_
_entity.id
_entity.type
_entity.pdbx_description
1 polymer ?
#
loop_
_entity_poly.entity_id
_entity_poly.type
_entity_poly.pdbx_seq_one_letter_code
_entity_poly.pdbx_strand_id
1 'polypeptide(L)'
;MRGWRTPRSLVVGSATLGIILAGIGVAVASSGDGSMTITRNGTVLDGRKIDGYVHIKADDVTIRNSTIKYGGAHAVRIFEGFSGALIENTRIQCTDPDTNGLVFGNYTARKVRVSGCRNGFMHSPEAPATIIMSTWNGKPVAAGDLPSAATPEPTAEPSTPAPEDSPDGSDGAASATVTRAPASRAPSSFPGPDNTGVPAGTTLRASGSIKVTQDGQVLSGLNITGCVTVTAKNVVIRKSRITCDGIYSIRTIDAVNLLVEDVEINGKGKNSAAVCCGEYTLRRVDISNVIDGPRLGSDVVVEDSWIHHLTRGPGSHNDTLQTTGASNIVVRGNTLDAYNPVTRDPFNACLMIGSTTGPIVSNLVFEGNYCNGGNYSIGVRTDLNAANIRLTGNVFGRNHRYGVIARPDQRGISWDRATNLYADNRKPVVG
;
A
#
# COMPACT_ATOMS: atom_id res chain seq x y z
N MET A 1 -57.88 -53.47 36.86
CA MET A 1 -57.69 -53.05 35.46
C MET A 1 -56.20 -53.07 35.16
N ARG A 2 -55.77 -53.42 33.94
CA ARG A 2 -54.35 -53.59 33.59
C ARG A 2 -53.76 -52.27 33.08
N GLY A 3 -52.60 -51.89 33.58
CA GLY A 3 -51.75 -50.83 33.01
C GLY A 3 -50.31 -51.37 32.92
N TRP A 4 -49.73 -51.39 31.73
CA TRP A 4 -48.49 -52.13 31.46
C TRP A 4 -47.25 -51.49 32.11
N ARG A 5 -46.34 -52.36 32.58
CA ARG A 5 -44.90 -52.06 32.66
C ARG A 5 -44.25 -52.42 31.32
N THR A 6 -43.38 -51.56 30.79
CA THR A 6 -42.42 -51.88 29.74
C THR A 6 -40.98 -51.74 30.27
N PRO A 7 -40.01 -52.57 29.81
CA PRO A 7 -38.69 -52.65 30.41
C PRO A 7 -37.59 -51.86 29.67
N ARG A 8 -36.49 -51.63 30.39
CA ARG A 8 -35.10 -51.36 29.99
C ARG A 8 -34.77 -51.26 28.49
N SER A 9 -33.96 -50.24 28.15
CA SER A 9 -32.77 -50.43 27.30
C SER A 9 -31.67 -49.44 27.67
N LEU A 10 -30.52 -49.97 28.09
CA LEU A 10 -29.26 -49.24 28.23
C LEU A 10 -28.63 -49.18 26.83
N VAL A 11 -28.64 -48.02 26.17
CA VAL A 11 -27.94 -47.87 24.88
C VAL A 11 -26.48 -47.60 25.16
N VAL A 12 -25.65 -48.62 24.91
CA VAL A 12 -24.20 -48.48 24.81
C VAL A 12 -23.90 -47.47 23.72
N GLY A 13 -23.19 -46.39 24.06
CA GLY A 13 -22.69 -45.43 23.09
C GLY A 13 -21.62 -46.08 22.21
N SER A 14 -22.04 -46.64 21.07
CA SER A 14 -21.11 -47.14 20.06
C SER A 14 -20.20 -46.01 19.59
N ALA A 15 -18.93 -46.07 19.97
CA ALA A 15 -17.89 -45.24 19.38
C ALA A 15 -17.65 -45.70 17.94
N THR A 16 -18.52 -45.28 17.03
CA THR A 16 -18.22 -45.35 15.59
C THR A 16 -17.02 -44.48 15.34
N LEU A 17 -15.91 -45.13 14.97
CA LEU A 17 -14.69 -44.48 14.51
C LEU A 17 -15.01 -43.77 13.20
N GLY A 18 -15.52 -42.54 13.31
CA GLY A 18 -15.86 -41.69 12.19
C GLY A 18 -14.59 -41.36 11.44
N ILE A 19 -14.32 -42.09 10.36
CA ILE A 19 -13.28 -41.76 9.40
C ILE A 19 -13.53 -40.32 8.98
N ILE A 20 -12.66 -39.41 9.41
CA ILE A 20 -12.63 -38.04 8.91
C ILE A 20 -12.09 -38.14 7.48
N LEU A 21 -12.99 -38.48 6.55
CA LEU A 21 -12.87 -38.07 5.17
C LEU A 21 -12.73 -36.56 5.24
N ALA A 22 -11.50 -36.08 5.06
CA ALA A 22 -11.17 -34.67 5.01
C ALA A 22 -12.03 -34.08 3.89
N GLY A 23 -13.13 -33.45 4.29
CA GLY A 23 -14.05 -32.84 3.36
C GLY A 23 -13.28 -31.80 2.58
N ILE A 24 -13.05 -32.08 1.29
CA ILE A 24 -12.70 -31.05 0.32
C ILE A 24 -13.91 -30.12 0.29
N GLY A 25 -13.90 -29.16 1.21
CA GLY A 25 -14.95 -28.19 1.39
C GLY A 25 -14.93 -27.32 0.16
N VAL A 26 -15.71 -27.70 -0.85
CA VAL A 26 -15.96 -26.91 -2.04
C VAL A 26 -16.49 -25.58 -1.56
N ALA A 27 -15.61 -24.58 -1.51
CA ALA A 27 -16.01 -23.21 -1.32
C ALA A 27 -16.95 -22.90 -2.48
N VAL A 28 -18.21 -22.62 -2.16
CA VAL A 28 -19.21 -22.22 -3.14
C VAL A 28 -18.80 -20.85 -3.65
N ALA A 29 -18.04 -20.82 -4.74
CA ALA A 29 -18.00 -19.68 -5.61
C ALA A 29 -19.44 -19.42 -6.05
N SER A 30 -19.99 -18.26 -5.70
CA SER A 30 -21.31 -17.84 -6.16
C SER A 30 -21.30 -17.86 -7.69
N SER A 31 -22.15 -18.70 -8.27
CA SER A 31 -22.20 -19.00 -9.70
C SER A 31 -22.41 -17.74 -10.54
N GLY A 32 -21.56 -17.52 -11.55
CA GLY A 32 -21.68 -16.38 -12.47
C GLY A 32 -20.34 -15.80 -12.94
N ASP A 33 -19.22 -16.47 -12.70
CA ASP A 33 -17.88 -16.33 -13.29
C ASP A 33 -17.38 -14.89 -13.59
N GLY A 34 -17.75 -13.93 -12.74
CA GLY A 34 -17.14 -12.60 -12.68
C GLY A 34 -15.84 -12.62 -11.87
N SER A 35 -15.46 -11.44 -11.34
CA SER A 35 -14.24 -11.30 -10.55
C SER A 35 -14.39 -11.87 -9.13
N MET A 36 -13.33 -12.50 -8.60
CA MET A 36 -13.37 -13.19 -7.30
C MET A 36 -12.17 -12.86 -6.39
N THR A 37 -12.37 -13.00 -5.08
CA THR A 37 -11.30 -12.92 -4.07
C THR A 37 -11.29 -14.18 -3.21
N ILE A 38 -10.12 -14.81 -3.08
CA ILE A 38 -9.87 -16.01 -2.29
C ILE A 38 -9.24 -15.59 -0.96
N THR A 39 -9.87 -15.90 0.17
CA THR A 39 -9.46 -15.46 1.52
C THR A 39 -9.29 -16.62 2.51
N ARG A 40 -9.19 -17.86 2.01
CA ARG A 40 -9.05 -19.08 2.83
C ARG A 40 -7.84 -19.88 2.38
N ASN A 41 -6.94 -20.16 3.31
CA ASN A 41 -5.71 -20.90 3.03
C ASN A 41 -6.03 -22.31 2.51
N GLY A 42 -5.21 -22.82 1.58
CA GLY A 42 -5.39 -24.13 0.95
C GLY A 42 -6.58 -24.23 -0.02
N THR A 43 -7.16 -23.10 -0.45
CA THR A 43 -8.29 -23.15 -1.42
C THR A 43 -7.84 -23.69 -2.77
N VAL A 44 -8.57 -24.67 -3.30
CA VAL A 44 -8.34 -25.24 -4.64
C VAL A 44 -9.46 -24.83 -5.60
N LEU A 45 -9.09 -24.16 -6.69
CA LEU A 45 -9.92 -23.95 -7.87
C LEU A 45 -9.46 -24.90 -8.98
N ASP A 46 -10.37 -25.72 -9.49
CA ASP A 46 -10.12 -26.67 -10.57
C ASP A 46 -11.17 -26.51 -11.67
N GLY A 47 -10.76 -26.55 -12.93
CA GLY A 47 -11.66 -26.53 -14.10
C GLY A 47 -12.51 -25.27 -14.28
N ARG A 48 -12.13 -24.13 -13.67
CA ARG A 48 -12.95 -22.91 -13.67
C ARG A 48 -12.77 -22.09 -14.95
N LYS A 49 -13.84 -21.44 -15.40
CA LYS A 49 -13.79 -20.28 -16.30
C LYS A 49 -14.07 -19.05 -15.45
N ILE A 50 -13.37 -17.95 -15.72
CA ILE A 50 -13.44 -16.73 -14.89
C ILE A 50 -13.30 -15.54 -15.84
N ASP A 51 -14.39 -14.83 -16.12
CA ASP A 51 -14.43 -13.57 -16.86
C ASP A 51 -14.30 -12.38 -15.87
N GLY A 52 -13.17 -12.35 -15.16
CA GLY A 52 -12.88 -11.39 -14.10
C GLY A 52 -11.47 -11.52 -13.51
N TYR A 53 -11.13 -10.66 -12.54
CA TYR A 53 -9.88 -10.81 -11.78
C TYR A 53 -9.97 -11.98 -10.80
N VAL A 54 -8.82 -12.55 -10.44
CA VAL A 54 -8.66 -13.44 -9.28
C VAL A 54 -7.70 -12.81 -8.28
N HIS A 55 -8.21 -12.40 -7.13
CA HIS A 55 -7.42 -11.86 -6.03
C HIS A 55 -7.14 -12.97 -5.00
N ILE A 56 -5.87 -13.26 -4.74
CA ILE A 56 -5.42 -14.27 -3.78
C ILE A 56 -4.94 -13.56 -2.51
N LYS A 57 -5.70 -13.73 -1.42
CA LYS A 57 -5.45 -13.18 -0.08
C LYS A 57 -5.47 -14.30 0.96
N ALA A 58 -4.78 -15.39 0.65
CA ALA A 58 -4.67 -16.59 1.47
C ALA A 58 -3.47 -17.41 1.00
N ASP A 59 -2.87 -18.18 1.92
CA ASP A 59 -1.73 -19.06 1.59
C ASP A 59 -2.16 -20.36 0.89
N ASP A 60 -1.21 -21.02 0.23
CA ASP A 60 -1.34 -22.37 -0.34
C ASP A 60 -2.51 -22.53 -1.34
N VAL A 61 -2.92 -21.43 -1.98
CA VAL A 61 -4.04 -21.42 -2.93
C VAL A 61 -3.61 -22.05 -4.25
N THR A 62 -4.33 -23.10 -4.67
CA THR A 62 -4.11 -23.76 -5.97
C THR A 62 -5.18 -23.33 -6.98
N ILE A 63 -4.76 -22.88 -8.16
CA ILE A 63 -5.62 -22.66 -9.32
C ILE A 63 -5.12 -23.56 -10.45
N ARG A 64 -5.91 -24.56 -10.84
CA ARG A 64 -5.52 -25.51 -11.89
C ARG A 64 -6.56 -25.73 -12.97
N ASN A 65 -6.09 -26.13 -14.15
CA ASN A 65 -6.91 -26.50 -15.32
C ASN A 65 -7.95 -25.44 -15.72
N SER A 66 -7.68 -24.16 -15.42
CA SER A 66 -8.68 -23.08 -15.47
C SER A 66 -8.41 -22.10 -16.62
N THR A 67 -9.39 -21.23 -16.92
CA THR A 67 -9.25 -20.12 -17.86
C THR A 67 -9.73 -18.83 -17.20
N ILE A 68 -8.92 -17.78 -17.29
CA ILE A 68 -9.15 -16.47 -16.67
C ILE A 68 -9.06 -15.42 -17.78
N LYS A 69 -10.04 -14.52 -17.88
CA LYS A 69 -10.13 -13.49 -18.91
C LYS A 69 -10.50 -12.15 -18.27
N TYR A 70 -9.67 -11.12 -18.44
CA TYR A 70 -9.87 -9.85 -17.73
C TYR A 70 -9.22 -8.66 -18.46
N GLY A 71 -9.75 -7.45 -18.24
CA GLY A 71 -9.28 -6.21 -18.89
C GLY A 71 -9.05 -5.04 -17.92
N GLY A 72 -8.82 -5.31 -16.64
CA GLY A 72 -8.47 -4.29 -15.64
C GLY A 72 -6.98 -4.32 -15.27
N ALA A 73 -6.61 -3.90 -14.06
CA ALA A 73 -5.19 -3.76 -13.71
C ALA A 73 -4.41 -5.08 -13.66
N HIS A 74 -4.99 -6.15 -13.09
CA HIS A 74 -4.33 -7.43 -12.84
C HIS A 74 -5.32 -8.60 -13.00
N ALA A 75 -5.02 -9.58 -13.84
CA ALA A 75 -5.89 -10.75 -14.06
C ALA A 75 -5.82 -11.76 -12.90
N VAL A 76 -4.62 -12.01 -12.37
CA VAL A 76 -4.42 -12.78 -11.12
C VAL A 76 -3.45 -12.01 -10.23
N ARG A 77 -3.88 -11.65 -9.02
CA ARG A 77 -3.08 -10.91 -8.03
C ARG A 77 -2.96 -11.66 -6.71
N ILE A 78 -1.78 -12.19 -6.41
CA ILE A 78 -1.33 -12.50 -5.06
C ILE A 78 -1.10 -11.17 -4.33
N PHE A 79 -1.65 -11.07 -3.12
CA PHE A 79 -1.44 -9.92 -2.23
C PHE A 79 -0.28 -10.18 -1.28
N GLU A 80 0.36 -9.10 -0.83
CA GLU A 80 1.41 -9.11 0.19
C GLU A 80 0.92 -9.80 1.48
N GLY A 81 1.82 -10.50 2.15
CA GLY A 81 1.52 -11.30 3.35
C GLY A 81 1.02 -12.72 3.07
N PHE A 82 0.88 -13.12 1.81
CA PHE A 82 0.46 -14.46 1.40
C PHE A 82 1.47 -15.13 0.47
N SER A 83 1.55 -16.46 0.55
CA SER A 83 2.53 -17.28 -0.18
C SER A 83 1.99 -18.65 -0.58
N GLY A 84 2.80 -19.46 -1.28
CA GLY A 84 2.41 -20.83 -1.66
C GLY A 84 1.38 -20.92 -2.80
N ALA A 85 1.10 -19.83 -3.51
CA ALA A 85 0.13 -19.84 -4.59
C ALA A 85 0.61 -20.71 -5.78
N LEU A 86 -0.13 -21.76 -6.12
CA LEU A 86 0.18 -22.67 -7.23
C LEU A 86 -0.79 -22.46 -8.39
N ILE A 87 -0.31 -21.99 -9.53
CA ILE A 87 -1.09 -21.83 -10.76
C ILE A 87 -0.60 -22.90 -11.76
N GLU A 88 -1.48 -23.83 -12.14
CA GLU A 88 -1.14 -24.98 -12.99
C GLU A 88 -2.07 -25.12 -14.21
N ASN A 89 -1.54 -25.49 -15.38
CA ASN A 89 -2.32 -25.82 -16.59
C ASN A 89 -3.39 -24.77 -16.98
N THR A 90 -3.16 -23.50 -16.62
CA THR A 90 -4.17 -22.45 -16.64
C THR A 90 -3.88 -21.43 -17.74
N ARG A 91 -4.93 -20.95 -18.43
CA ARG A 91 -4.83 -19.89 -19.44
C ARG A 91 -5.28 -18.55 -18.84
N ILE A 92 -4.47 -17.51 -18.98
CA ILE A 92 -4.79 -16.13 -18.58
C ILE A 92 -4.81 -15.28 -19.85
N GLN A 93 -5.97 -14.71 -20.18
CA GLN A 93 -6.18 -13.88 -21.35
C GLN A 93 -6.53 -12.44 -20.93
N CYS A 94 -5.60 -11.52 -21.13
CA CYS A 94 -5.89 -10.11 -20.97
C CYS A 94 -6.67 -9.60 -22.20
N THR A 95 -7.72 -8.83 -21.96
CA THR A 95 -8.55 -8.20 -23.01
C THR A 95 -8.25 -6.73 -23.21
N ASP A 96 -7.48 -6.13 -22.30
CA ASP A 96 -6.96 -4.78 -22.38
C ASP A 96 -5.41 -4.85 -22.36
N PRO A 97 -4.70 -4.14 -23.25
CA PRO A 97 -3.26 -4.26 -23.41
C PRO A 97 -2.45 -3.78 -22.20
N ASP A 98 -3.01 -2.95 -21.30
CA ASP A 98 -2.37 -2.51 -20.06
C ASP A 98 -2.56 -3.47 -18.88
N THR A 99 -3.42 -4.49 -19.02
CA THR A 99 -3.65 -5.52 -18.00
C THR A 99 -2.37 -6.31 -17.75
N ASN A 100 -2.03 -6.56 -16.48
CA ASN A 100 -0.96 -7.49 -16.12
C ASN A 100 -1.55 -8.89 -15.85
N GLY A 101 -0.85 -9.95 -16.25
CA GLY A 101 -1.31 -11.34 -16.15
C GLY A 101 -1.30 -11.86 -14.71
N LEU A 102 -0.23 -12.58 -14.36
CA LEU A 102 -0.01 -13.14 -13.02
C LEU A 102 0.96 -12.25 -12.24
N VAL A 103 0.53 -11.72 -11.11
CA VAL A 103 1.27 -10.77 -10.25
C VAL A 103 0.94 -11.04 -8.77
N PHE A 104 1.60 -10.47 -7.77
CA PHE A 104 3.00 -10.07 -7.74
C PHE A 104 3.73 -11.10 -6.87
N GLY A 105 4.57 -11.94 -7.47
CA GLY A 105 5.44 -12.85 -6.71
C GLY A 105 4.74 -13.88 -5.82
N ASN A 106 5.55 -14.59 -5.04
CA ASN A 106 5.16 -15.63 -4.08
C ASN A 106 4.28 -16.74 -4.69
N TYR A 107 4.49 -17.05 -5.97
CA TYR A 107 3.74 -18.07 -6.70
C TYR A 107 4.64 -19.05 -7.46
N THR A 108 4.10 -20.24 -7.71
CA THR A 108 4.61 -21.20 -8.70
C THR A 108 3.66 -21.27 -9.89
N ALA A 109 4.17 -21.04 -11.10
CA ALA A 109 3.42 -21.07 -12.35
C ALA A 109 3.90 -22.22 -13.25
N ARG A 110 3.16 -23.34 -13.27
CA ARG A 110 3.50 -24.55 -14.04
C ARG A 110 2.56 -24.73 -15.25
N LYS A 111 3.10 -24.75 -16.46
CA LYS A 111 2.30 -24.90 -17.72
C LYS A 111 1.22 -23.81 -17.88
N VAL A 112 1.48 -22.60 -17.41
CA VAL A 112 0.57 -21.44 -17.50
C VAL A 112 0.78 -20.73 -18.83
N ARG A 113 -0.31 -20.36 -19.51
CA ARG A 113 -0.26 -19.60 -20.77
C ARG A 113 -0.90 -18.23 -20.58
N VAL A 114 -0.10 -17.18 -20.66
CA VAL A 114 -0.54 -15.78 -20.54
C VAL A 114 -0.54 -15.12 -21.92
N SER A 115 -1.60 -14.41 -22.28
CA SER A 115 -1.75 -13.79 -23.60
C SER A 115 -2.46 -12.45 -23.55
N GLY A 116 -1.99 -11.47 -24.32
CA GLY A 116 -2.60 -10.13 -24.45
C GLY A 116 -2.26 -9.15 -23.33
N CYS A 117 -1.43 -9.56 -22.36
CA CYS A 117 -1.11 -8.78 -21.16
C CYS A 117 0.16 -7.94 -21.37
N ARG A 118 0.21 -6.73 -20.79
CA ARG A 118 1.40 -5.85 -20.74
C ARG A 118 2.61 -6.51 -20.10
N ASN A 119 2.35 -7.28 -19.04
CA ASN A 119 3.33 -8.09 -18.33
C ASN A 119 2.72 -9.47 -18.10
N GLY A 120 3.45 -10.53 -18.42
CA GLY A 120 2.95 -11.91 -18.26
C GLY A 120 2.98 -12.40 -16.81
N PHE A 121 4.14 -12.23 -16.18
CA PHE A 121 4.52 -12.86 -14.91
C PHE A 121 5.35 -11.89 -14.05
N MET A 122 4.72 -11.09 -13.20
CA MET A 122 5.41 -10.08 -12.39
C MET A 122 5.81 -10.62 -11.02
N HIS A 123 7.07 -10.43 -10.66
CA HIS A 123 7.71 -10.88 -9.43
C HIS A 123 8.94 -9.99 -9.16
N SER A 124 9.53 -10.09 -7.97
CA SER A 124 10.78 -9.40 -7.60
C SER A 124 11.67 -10.33 -6.76
N PRO A 125 12.92 -9.95 -6.41
CA PRO A 125 13.74 -10.76 -5.49
C PRO A 125 13.09 -10.98 -4.12
N GLU A 126 12.32 -10.02 -3.63
CA GLU A 126 11.63 -10.04 -2.33
C GLU A 126 10.30 -10.81 -2.37
N ALA A 127 9.73 -10.96 -3.56
CA ALA A 127 8.56 -11.79 -3.83
C ALA A 127 8.83 -12.63 -5.10
N PRO A 128 9.63 -13.71 -4.99
CA PRO A 128 10.08 -14.48 -6.15
C PRO A 128 8.95 -15.31 -6.77
N ALA A 129 9.14 -15.75 -8.01
CA ALA A 129 8.21 -16.64 -8.70
C ALA A 129 8.95 -17.80 -9.36
N THR A 130 8.43 -19.01 -9.18
CA THR A 130 8.95 -20.22 -9.85
C THR A 130 8.15 -20.46 -11.12
N ILE A 131 8.75 -20.28 -12.30
CA ILE A 131 8.03 -20.36 -13.58
C ILE A 131 8.56 -21.55 -14.41
N ILE A 132 7.70 -22.55 -14.65
CA ILE A 132 8.07 -23.83 -15.26
C ILE A 132 7.15 -24.14 -16.45
N MET A 133 7.72 -24.38 -17.64
CA MET A 133 6.98 -24.73 -18.87
C MET A 133 5.84 -23.74 -19.25
N SER A 134 5.97 -22.47 -18.83
CA SER A 134 4.94 -21.45 -19.00
C SER A 134 5.30 -20.48 -20.14
N THR A 135 4.29 -19.85 -20.75
CA THR A 135 4.49 -18.92 -21.87
C THR A 135 3.75 -17.61 -21.68
N TRP A 136 4.31 -16.53 -22.23
CA TRP A 136 3.69 -15.22 -22.35
C TRP A 136 3.72 -14.76 -23.81
N ASN A 137 2.56 -14.43 -24.37
CA ASN A 137 2.39 -14.05 -25.77
C ASN A 137 3.05 -15.06 -26.75
N GLY A 138 2.93 -16.36 -26.43
CA GLY A 138 3.50 -17.46 -27.20
C GLY A 138 4.98 -17.76 -26.93
N LYS A 139 5.74 -16.85 -26.32
CA LYS A 139 7.16 -17.05 -25.98
C LYS A 139 7.30 -17.77 -24.64
N PRO A 140 8.22 -18.74 -24.49
CA PRO A 140 8.57 -19.31 -23.19
C PRO A 140 9.04 -18.23 -22.19
N VAL A 141 8.68 -18.39 -20.92
CA VAL A 141 9.16 -17.55 -19.82
C VAL A 141 9.71 -18.45 -18.73
N ALA A 142 10.90 -18.10 -18.22
CA ALA A 142 11.52 -18.67 -17.04
C ALA A 142 11.84 -17.53 -16.05
N ALA A 143 11.87 -17.84 -14.76
CA ALA A 143 12.29 -16.94 -13.71
C ALA A 143 12.98 -17.75 -12.60
N GLY A 144 14.27 -17.46 -12.39
CA GLY A 144 15.10 -18.04 -11.33
C GLY A 144 15.44 -19.53 -11.51
N ASP A 145 16.67 -19.89 -11.20
CA ASP A 145 17.08 -21.29 -11.15
C ASP A 145 16.43 -22.00 -9.96
N LEU A 146 15.92 -23.21 -10.20
CA LEU A 146 15.51 -24.12 -9.14
C LEU A 146 16.75 -24.52 -8.30
N PRO A 147 16.61 -24.83 -7.01
CA PRO A 147 17.64 -25.57 -6.29
C PRO A 147 17.76 -26.97 -6.91
N SER A 148 18.71 -27.14 -7.84
CA SER A 148 19.03 -28.45 -8.38
C SER A 148 19.65 -29.29 -7.27
N ALA A 149 19.16 -30.52 -7.12
CA ALA A 149 19.97 -31.55 -6.48
C ALA A 149 21.29 -31.74 -7.27
N ALA A 150 22.34 -32.16 -6.57
CA ALA A 150 23.71 -32.08 -7.05
C ALA A 150 24.02 -32.91 -8.31
N THR A 151 24.72 -32.28 -9.27
CA THR A 151 26.03 -32.67 -9.88
C THR A 151 26.15 -34.07 -10.54
N PRO A 152 26.80 -34.25 -11.74
CA PRO A 152 27.91 -33.45 -12.30
C PRO A 152 27.83 -32.96 -13.77
N GLU A 153 28.82 -32.12 -14.11
CA GLU A 153 29.43 -31.76 -15.41
C GLU A 153 29.90 -32.96 -16.28
N PRO A 154 30.44 -32.81 -17.54
CA PRO A 154 31.03 -31.60 -18.18
C PRO A 154 30.73 -31.35 -19.70
N THR A 155 31.26 -30.23 -20.27
CA THR A 155 32.09 -30.16 -21.51
C THR A 155 31.75 -29.04 -22.55
N ALA A 156 32.72 -28.12 -22.75
CA ALA A 156 33.11 -27.33 -23.95
C ALA A 156 32.19 -26.30 -24.69
N GLU A 157 32.60 -25.02 -24.57
CA GLU A 157 32.91 -23.96 -25.58
C GLU A 157 32.87 -24.24 -27.12
N PRO A 158 32.96 -23.22 -28.03
CA PRO A 158 33.32 -21.77 -27.85
C PRO A 158 32.52 -20.67 -28.64
N SER A 159 32.75 -19.38 -28.28
CA SER A 159 32.78 -18.14 -29.14
C SER A 159 31.47 -17.50 -29.70
N THR A 160 31.37 -16.31 -30.38
CA THR A 160 31.98 -14.91 -30.40
C THR A 160 31.52 -14.19 -31.72
N PRO A 161 31.36 -12.84 -31.91
CA PRO A 161 31.14 -11.63 -31.05
C PRO A 161 29.86 -10.80 -31.44
N ALA A 162 29.74 -9.55 -30.95
CA ALA A 162 28.83 -8.46 -31.39
C ALA A 162 29.63 -7.35 -32.16
N PRO A 163 29.14 -6.11 -32.46
CA PRO A 163 27.79 -5.49 -32.43
C PRO A 163 27.43 -4.72 -33.75
N GLU A 164 26.32 -3.95 -33.79
CA GLU A 164 26.14 -2.84 -34.77
C GLU A 164 25.14 -1.75 -34.28
N ASP A 165 25.23 -0.52 -34.82
CA ASP A 165 24.81 0.76 -34.22
C ASP A 165 23.57 1.46 -34.85
N SER A 166 22.80 2.18 -34.00
CA SER A 166 22.15 3.51 -34.25
C SER A 166 21.12 3.70 -35.41
N PRO A 167 20.45 4.88 -35.54
CA PRO A 167 20.20 5.98 -34.59
C PRO A 167 18.71 6.45 -34.46
N ASP A 168 18.50 7.34 -33.48
CA ASP A 168 17.66 8.56 -33.39
C ASP A 168 16.42 8.82 -34.31
N GLY A 169 15.42 9.50 -33.75
CA GLY A 169 14.15 9.84 -34.41
C GLY A 169 13.27 10.81 -33.60
N SER A 170 13.63 12.09 -33.62
CA SER A 170 12.79 13.22 -33.19
C SER A 170 11.43 13.25 -33.92
N ASP A 171 10.35 13.62 -33.21
CA ASP A 171 9.51 14.75 -33.65
C ASP A 171 8.55 15.27 -32.58
N GLY A 172 8.38 16.60 -32.55
CA GLY A 172 7.51 17.30 -31.62
C GLY A 172 6.13 17.60 -32.20
N ALA A 173 5.10 17.59 -31.35
CA ALA A 173 3.75 18.04 -31.71
C ALA A 173 3.21 19.06 -30.69
N ALA A 174 2.57 20.11 -31.19
CA ALA A 174 2.17 21.30 -30.44
C ALA A 174 1.24 21.02 -29.24
N SER A 175 1.53 21.68 -28.11
CA SER A 175 0.65 21.67 -26.93
C SER A 175 -0.53 22.62 -27.13
N ALA A 176 -1.74 22.08 -27.27
CA ALA A 176 -2.96 22.86 -27.33
C ALA A 176 -3.33 23.40 -25.93
N THR A 177 -3.50 24.71 -25.82
CA THR A 177 -3.74 25.41 -24.55
C THR A 177 -5.18 25.17 -24.04
N VAL A 178 -5.40 24.12 -23.27
CA VAL A 178 -6.68 23.89 -22.58
C VAL A 178 -6.74 24.77 -21.33
N THR A 179 -7.65 25.74 -21.32
CA THR A 179 -7.91 26.65 -20.19
C THR A 179 -8.22 25.86 -18.92
N ARG A 180 -7.26 25.84 -17.99
CA ARG A 180 -7.32 25.06 -16.76
C ARG A 180 -8.26 25.73 -15.76
N ALA A 181 -9.39 25.09 -15.43
CA ALA A 181 -10.14 25.44 -14.22
C ALA A 181 -9.19 25.41 -13.01
N PRO A 182 -9.28 26.36 -12.05
CA PRO A 182 -8.35 26.40 -10.94
C PRO A 182 -8.47 25.13 -10.12
N ALA A 183 -7.36 24.37 -10.03
CA ALA A 183 -7.24 23.30 -9.06
C ALA A 183 -7.47 23.89 -7.67
N SER A 184 -8.30 23.25 -6.86
CA SER A 184 -8.63 23.71 -5.52
C SER A 184 -7.39 23.70 -4.63
N ARG A 185 -6.69 24.84 -4.53
CA ARG A 185 -5.62 25.05 -3.55
C ARG A 185 -6.24 24.97 -2.15
N ALA A 186 -5.50 24.41 -1.19
CA ALA A 186 -5.89 24.44 0.21
C ALA A 186 -6.20 25.89 0.65
N PRO A 187 -7.20 26.12 1.53
CA PRO A 187 -7.49 27.45 2.03
C PRO A 187 -6.26 28.03 2.73
N SER A 188 -5.96 29.32 2.51
CA SER A 188 -4.73 29.97 3.00
C SER A 188 -4.62 30.10 4.53
N SER A 189 -5.61 29.61 5.28
CA SER A 189 -5.57 29.48 6.74
C SER A 189 -4.86 28.20 7.21
N PHE A 190 -4.59 27.25 6.32
CA PHE A 190 -3.90 25.99 6.62
C PHE A 190 -2.43 26.04 6.15
N PRO A 191 -1.56 25.12 6.61
CA PRO A 191 -0.17 25.04 6.20
C PRO A 191 0.05 24.94 4.69
N GLY A 192 1.19 25.42 4.21
CA GLY A 192 1.56 25.44 2.81
C GLY A 192 2.96 26.05 2.58
N PRO A 193 3.34 26.33 1.33
CA PRO A 193 4.73 26.63 0.95
C PRO A 193 5.31 27.89 1.63
N ASP A 194 4.45 28.76 2.12
CA ASP A 194 4.82 30.04 2.73
C ASP A 194 5.05 29.94 4.26
N ASN A 195 4.69 28.81 4.89
CA ASN A 195 4.81 28.59 6.35
C ASN A 195 5.26 27.16 6.78
N THR A 196 5.57 26.28 5.83
CA THR A 196 6.18 24.95 6.10
C THR A 196 7.53 24.80 5.41
N GLY A 197 8.30 23.78 5.81
CA GLY A 197 9.60 23.48 5.22
C GLY A 197 10.71 24.38 5.74
N VAL A 198 11.74 24.61 4.92
CA VAL A 198 12.88 25.44 5.29
C VAL A 198 12.46 26.92 5.37
N PRO A 199 12.66 27.63 6.50
CA PRO A 199 12.24 29.02 6.62
C PRO A 199 12.98 29.92 5.63
N ALA A 200 12.27 30.84 5.00
CA ALA A 200 12.84 31.77 4.03
C ALA A 200 14.07 32.51 4.60
N GLY A 201 15.13 32.63 3.79
CA GLY A 201 16.41 33.21 4.20
C GLY A 201 17.34 32.28 5.00
N THR A 202 16.97 31.03 5.26
CA THR A 202 17.87 30.06 5.91
C THR A 202 19.02 29.65 4.98
N THR A 203 20.26 29.96 5.37
CA THR A 203 21.46 29.43 4.72
C THR A 203 21.65 27.95 5.05
N LEU A 204 21.63 27.09 4.02
CA LEU A 204 21.86 25.65 4.16
C LEU A 204 23.30 25.27 3.80
N ARG A 205 23.93 24.43 4.63
CA ARG A 205 25.24 23.81 4.35
C ARG A 205 25.06 22.43 3.73
N ALA A 206 25.82 22.10 2.69
CA ALA A 206 25.74 20.80 2.04
C ALA A 206 26.10 19.64 3.01
N SER A 207 25.42 18.51 2.87
CA SER A 207 25.70 17.27 3.60
C SER A 207 25.25 16.05 2.79
N GLY A 208 25.86 14.89 3.03
CA GLY A 208 25.41 13.61 2.50
C GLY A 208 24.39 12.93 3.43
N SER A 209 24.12 11.64 3.23
CA SER A 209 23.35 10.81 4.17
C SER A 209 23.95 10.86 5.59
N ILE A 210 23.09 10.87 6.62
CA ILE A 210 23.52 11.00 8.03
C ILE A 210 22.96 9.83 8.84
N LYS A 211 23.83 9.18 9.63
CA LYS A 211 23.41 8.31 10.74
C LYS A 211 23.61 9.07 12.06
N VAL A 212 22.52 9.36 12.75
CA VAL A 212 22.51 10.05 14.05
C VAL A 212 22.54 9.01 15.16
N THR A 213 23.66 8.93 15.87
CA THR A 213 23.90 7.93 16.93
C THR A 213 24.16 8.54 18.31
N GLN A 214 24.11 9.87 18.45
CA GLN A 214 24.34 10.58 19.70
C GLN A 214 23.03 11.17 20.24
N ASP A 215 22.70 10.86 21.49
CA ASP A 215 21.54 11.42 22.18
C ASP A 215 21.64 12.95 22.29
N GLY A 216 20.53 13.64 22.09
CA GLY A 216 20.47 15.11 22.11
C GLY A 216 21.11 15.81 20.90
N GLN A 217 21.56 15.07 19.87
CA GLN A 217 22.20 15.67 18.71
C GLN A 217 21.23 16.55 17.91
N VAL A 218 21.69 17.76 17.55
CA VAL A 218 20.92 18.74 16.77
C VAL A 218 21.51 18.88 15.38
N LEU A 219 20.76 18.49 14.36
CA LEU A 219 21.02 18.77 12.95
C LEU A 219 20.26 20.06 12.56
N SER A 220 20.96 21.10 12.11
CA SER A 220 20.35 22.40 11.83
C SER A 220 21.01 23.14 10.67
N GLY A 221 20.22 23.65 9.71
CA GLY A 221 20.74 24.41 8.58
C GLY A 221 21.51 23.54 7.57
N LEU A 222 21.01 22.34 7.27
CA LEU A 222 21.66 21.39 6.36
C LEU A 222 20.84 21.20 5.07
N ASN A 223 21.52 21.08 3.93
CA ASN A 223 20.99 20.54 2.69
C ASN A 223 21.54 19.12 2.53
N ILE A 224 20.75 18.14 2.98
CA ILE A 224 21.09 16.72 3.05
C ILE A 224 20.70 16.09 1.71
N THR A 225 21.69 15.87 0.84
CA THR A 225 21.53 15.05 -0.38
C THR A 225 21.83 13.60 -0.02
N GLY A 226 20.81 12.90 0.45
CA GLY A 226 20.91 11.61 1.10
C GLY A 226 19.77 11.40 2.10
N CYS A 227 19.79 10.28 2.79
CA CYS A 227 18.74 9.87 3.73
C CYS A 227 19.25 9.93 5.18
N VAL A 228 18.36 10.13 6.15
CA VAL A 228 18.71 10.20 7.57
C VAL A 228 18.26 8.92 8.29
N THR A 229 19.16 8.31 9.05
CA THR A 229 18.82 7.23 10.00
C THR A 229 19.11 7.71 11.42
N VAL A 230 18.13 7.62 12.31
CA VAL A 230 18.24 8.05 13.71
C VAL A 230 18.19 6.81 14.60
N THR A 231 19.23 6.63 15.42
CA THR A 231 19.34 5.53 16.41
C THR A 231 19.61 6.05 17.82
N ALA A 232 19.19 7.28 18.10
CA ALA A 232 19.50 8.03 19.31
C ALA A 232 18.26 8.80 19.80
N LYS A 233 18.28 9.18 21.08
CA LYS A 233 17.15 9.79 21.78
C LYS A 233 17.23 11.31 21.76
N ASN A 234 16.08 11.97 21.83
CA ASN A 234 15.98 13.45 21.94
C ASN A 234 16.71 14.20 20.81
N VAL A 235 16.78 13.60 19.62
CA VAL A 235 17.41 14.17 18.43
C VAL A 235 16.51 15.27 17.87
N VAL A 236 17.13 16.37 17.41
CA VAL A 236 16.41 17.45 16.73
C VAL A 236 16.96 17.63 15.32
N ILE A 237 16.11 17.53 14.31
CA ILE A 237 16.41 17.89 12.92
C ILE A 237 15.58 19.12 12.60
N ARG A 238 16.22 20.26 12.29
CA ARG A 238 15.48 21.50 12.04
C ARG A 238 16.03 22.38 10.94
N LYS A 239 15.19 23.23 10.35
CA LYS A 239 15.60 24.26 9.36
C LYS A 239 16.52 23.69 8.29
N SER A 240 16.13 22.55 7.71
CA SER A 240 16.99 21.72 6.85
C SER A 240 16.18 21.14 5.69
N ARG A 241 16.85 20.85 4.58
CA ARG A 241 16.28 20.14 3.42
C ARG A 241 16.84 18.72 3.38
N ILE A 242 15.99 17.74 3.09
CA ILE A 242 16.36 16.34 2.86
C ILE A 242 15.88 15.95 1.46
N THR A 243 16.80 15.47 0.63
CA THR A 243 16.49 14.92 -0.70
C THR A 243 17.02 13.49 -0.76
N CYS A 244 16.12 12.51 -0.70
CA CYS A 244 16.44 11.09 -0.52
C CYS A 244 15.64 10.22 -1.50
N ASP A 245 16.32 9.32 -2.22
CA ASP A 245 15.74 8.30 -3.09
C ASP A 245 15.76 6.87 -2.50
N GLY A 246 16.12 6.74 -1.22
CA GLY A 246 16.02 5.48 -0.48
C GLY A 246 14.59 5.11 -0.07
N ILE A 247 14.44 4.05 0.73
CA ILE A 247 13.12 3.57 1.19
C ILE A 247 12.43 4.57 2.14
N TYR A 248 13.22 5.28 2.96
CA TYR A 248 12.73 6.29 3.91
C TYR A 248 13.62 7.53 3.87
N SER A 249 13.05 8.74 3.86
CA SER A 249 13.82 9.98 4.02
C SER A 249 14.37 10.12 5.43
N ILE A 250 13.55 9.77 6.44
CA ILE A 250 13.97 9.65 7.83
C ILE A 250 13.53 8.28 8.37
N ARG A 251 14.47 7.50 8.90
CA ARG A 251 14.22 6.21 9.55
C ARG A 251 14.62 6.24 11.03
N THR A 252 13.67 6.06 11.93
CA THR A 252 13.92 5.73 13.34
C THR A 252 14.22 4.23 13.48
N ILE A 253 15.24 3.90 14.26
CA ILE A 253 15.59 2.54 14.70
C ILE A 253 15.99 2.67 16.17
N ASP A 254 15.12 2.26 17.09
CA ASP A 254 15.29 2.41 18.54
C ASP A 254 15.46 3.87 19.04
N ALA A 255 15.21 4.85 18.17
CA ALA A 255 15.17 6.26 18.53
C ALA A 255 13.91 6.59 19.32
N VAL A 256 14.02 7.53 20.26
CA VAL A 256 12.96 7.98 21.16
C VAL A 256 12.89 9.51 21.12
N ASN A 257 11.69 10.08 21.04
CA ASN A 257 11.48 11.54 21.06
C ASN A 257 12.31 12.30 20.00
N LEU A 258 12.20 11.90 18.73
CA LEU A 258 12.78 12.65 17.59
C LEU A 258 11.90 13.87 17.25
N LEU A 259 12.47 15.07 17.23
CA LEU A 259 11.82 16.26 16.68
C LEU A 259 12.32 16.58 15.27
N VAL A 260 11.40 16.71 14.32
CA VAL A 260 11.66 17.22 12.96
C VAL A 260 10.84 18.50 12.77
N GLU A 261 11.51 19.66 12.67
CA GLU A 261 10.86 20.97 12.72
C GLU A 261 11.36 21.93 11.63
N ASP A 262 10.48 22.56 10.86
CA ASP A 262 10.86 23.44 9.74
C ASP A 262 11.78 22.72 8.72
N VAL A 263 11.38 21.52 8.29
CA VAL A 263 12.17 20.66 7.38
C VAL A 263 11.40 20.40 6.09
N GLU A 264 12.09 20.57 4.96
CA GLU A 264 11.60 20.18 3.63
C GLU A 264 12.13 18.78 3.29
N ILE A 265 11.25 17.89 2.84
CA ILE A 265 11.56 16.50 2.50
C ILE A 265 11.07 16.21 1.07
N ASN A 266 12.01 15.88 0.18
CA ASN A 266 11.75 15.42 -1.18
C ASN A 266 12.17 13.96 -1.35
N GLY A 267 11.18 13.07 -1.54
CA GLY A 267 11.40 11.63 -1.65
C GLY A 267 11.75 11.11 -3.05
N LYS A 268 11.94 11.99 -4.04
CA LYS A 268 12.26 11.68 -5.46
C LYS A 268 11.36 10.63 -6.14
N GLY A 269 10.15 10.43 -5.63
CA GLY A 269 9.21 9.40 -6.06
C GLY A 269 9.57 7.98 -5.64
N LYS A 270 10.44 7.80 -4.63
CA LYS A 270 11.03 6.50 -4.25
C LYS A 270 10.73 6.06 -2.82
N ASN A 271 10.56 6.98 -1.86
CA ASN A 271 10.34 6.57 -0.47
C ASN A 271 9.03 5.79 -0.32
N SER A 272 9.11 4.54 0.16
CA SER A 272 7.95 3.75 0.59
C SER A 272 7.22 4.36 1.80
N ALA A 273 7.89 5.21 2.56
CA ALA A 273 7.28 6.20 3.47
C ALA A 273 8.26 7.36 3.71
N ALA A 274 7.77 8.59 3.83
CA ALA A 274 8.63 9.75 4.10
C ALA A 274 9.42 9.60 5.42
N VAL A 275 8.71 9.28 6.49
CA VAL A 275 9.24 9.07 7.84
C VAL A 275 8.69 7.75 8.37
N CYS A 276 9.53 6.94 9.00
CA CYS A 276 9.09 5.72 9.68
C CYS A 276 9.93 5.49 10.95
N CYS A 277 9.41 4.93 12.04
CA CYS A 277 8.04 4.38 12.16
C CYS A 277 7.25 4.93 13.36
N GLY A 278 7.88 5.19 14.51
CA GLY A 278 7.22 5.83 15.66
C GLY A 278 8.18 6.73 16.42
N GLU A 279 7.76 7.23 17.58
CA GLU A 279 8.59 8.01 18.51
C GLU A 279 9.12 9.33 17.94
N TYR A 280 8.26 10.06 17.19
CA TYR A 280 8.64 11.31 16.55
C TYR A 280 7.55 12.39 16.53
N THR A 281 7.98 13.65 16.52
CA THR A 281 7.16 14.82 16.23
C THR A 281 7.60 15.45 14.91
N LEU A 282 6.66 15.64 13.97
CA LEU A 282 6.84 16.46 12.78
C LEU A 282 6.09 17.78 13.00
N ARG A 283 6.78 18.92 12.87
CA ARG A 283 6.20 20.25 13.00
C ARG A 283 6.58 21.15 11.83
N ARG A 284 5.60 21.77 11.17
CA ARG A 284 5.80 22.66 10.02
C ARG A 284 6.71 22.04 8.94
N VAL A 285 6.60 20.73 8.73
CA VAL A 285 7.36 20.06 7.65
C VAL A 285 6.65 20.22 6.32
N ASP A 286 7.43 20.34 5.26
CA ASP A 286 6.99 20.22 3.86
C ASP A 286 7.44 18.83 3.38
N ILE A 287 6.50 17.98 2.97
CA ILE A 287 6.80 16.63 2.47
C ILE A 287 6.18 16.44 1.10
N SER A 288 7.03 16.17 0.11
CA SER A 288 6.62 16.01 -1.28
C SER A 288 7.37 14.90 -2.03
N ASN A 289 6.78 14.45 -3.13
CA ASN A 289 7.38 13.47 -4.04
C ASN A 289 7.75 12.15 -3.34
N VAL A 290 6.87 11.64 -2.48
CA VAL A 290 7.01 10.37 -1.76
C VAL A 290 5.95 9.37 -2.24
N ILE A 291 6.14 8.06 -2.02
CA ILE A 291 5.06 7.08 -2.28
C ILE A 291 4.04 7.23 -1.15
N ASP A 292 4.33 6.79 0.07
CA ASP A 292 3.57 7.21 1.25
C ASP A 292 4.25 8.41 1.92
N GLY A 293 3.47 9.25 2.59
CA GLY A 293 3.98 10.17 3.61
C GLY A 293 4.46 9.44 4.87
N PRO A 294 4.45 10.10 6.04
CA PRO A 294 4.82 9.49 7.32
C PRO A 294 3.98 8.25 7.68
N ARG A 295 4.64 7.21 8.18
CA ARG A 295 4.01 6.07 8.84
C ARG A 295 3.86 6.34 10.33
N LEU A 296 2.63 6.23 10.80
CA LEU A 296 2.21 6.53 12.18
C LEU A 296 2.20 5.24 13.02
N GLY A 297 3.37 4.92 13.55
CA GLY A 297 3.54 4.03 14.70
C GLY A 297 3.13 4.74 15.99
N SER A 298 3.49 4.15 17.14
CA SER A 298 3.10 4.72 18.43
C SER A 298 3.88 6.01 18.77
N ASP A 299 3.23 6.84 19.57
CA ASP A 299 3.81 8.05 20.18
C ASP A 299 4.34 9.01 19.11
N VAL A 300 3.43 9.37 18.19
CA VAL A 300 3.69 10.24 17.03
C VAL A 300 2.82 11.48 17.05
N VAL A 301 3.44 12.63 16.80
CA VAL A 301 2.77 13.91 16.55
C VAL A 301 3.08 14.40 15.13
N VAL A 302 2.06 14.82 14.39
CA VAL A 302 2.19 15.53 13.11
C VAL A 302 1.36 16.80 13.21
N GLU A 303 2.01 17.96 13.23
CA GLU A 303 1.35 19.24 13.46
C GLU A 303 1.81 20.36 12.53
N ASP A 304 0.87 21.25 12.18
CA ASP A 304 1.10 22.46 11.36
C ASP A 304 1.86 22.21 10.04
N SER A 305 1.79 21.00 9.48
CA SER A 305 2.63 20.54 8.37
C SER A 305 1.88 20.40 7.06
N TRP A 306 2.60 20.39 5.94
CA TRP A 306 2.05 20.22 4.59
C TRP A 306 2.62 18.95 3.94
N ILE A 307 1.73 18.05 3.54
CA ILE A 307 2.08 16.79 2.88
C ILE A 307 1.30 16.73 1.57
N HIS A 308 2.01 16.71 0.44
CA HIS A 308 1.43 16.98 -0.87
C HIS A 308 2.17 16.28 -2.00
N HIS A 309 1.56 16.26 -3.19
CA HIS A 309 2.23 15.82 -4.43
C HIS A 309 2.90 14.44 -4.27
N LEU A 310 2.14 13.48 -3.74
CA LEU A 310 2.52 12.07 -3.70
C LEU A 310 2.83 11.57 -5.12
N THR A 311 3.70 10.56 -5.22
CA THR A 311 4.15 9.97 -6.48
C THR A 311 3.70 8.53 -6.59
N ARG A 312 2.94 8.21 -7.64
CA ARG A 312 2.39 6.88 -7.86
C ARG A 312 3.50 5.89 -8.23
N GLY A 313 3.80 4.96 -7.32
CA GLY A 313 4.50 3.72 -7.66
C GLY A 313 3.53 2.71 -8.31
N PRO A 314 4.00 1.79 -9.17
CA PRO A 314 3.16 0.72 -9.71
C PRO A 314 2.45 -0.08 -8.61
N GLY A 315 1.12 -0.15 -8.66
CA GLY A 315 0.30 -0.89 -7.69
C GLY A 315 0.24 -0.32 -6.25
N SER A 316 0.89 0.82 -5.99
CA SER A 316 0.96 1.45 -4.66
C SER A 316 -0.37 2.09 -4.21
N HIS A 317 -0.61 2.12 -2.90
CA HIS A 317 -1.79 2.72 -2.28
C HIS A 317 -1.38 3.94 -1.45
N ASN A 318 -0.91 4.99 -2.12
CA ASN A 318 -0.29 6.14 -1.48
C ASN A 318 -1.21 6.87 -0.49
N ASP A 319 -0.76 6.99 0.75
CA ASP A 319 -1.42 7.79 1.78
C ASP A 319 -0.54 8.99 2.16
N THR A 320 -1.13 10.16 2.48
CA THR A 320 -0.32 11.23 3.10
C THR A 320 0.10 10.85 4.52
N LEU A 321 -0.69 10.00 5.22
CA LEU A 321 -0.41 9.45 6.53
C LEU A 321 -1.00 8.03 6.64
N GLN A 322 -0.22 7.05 7.08
CA GLN A 322 -0.70 5.67 7.27
C GLN A 322 -0.32 5.12 8.65
N THR A 323 -1.30 4.66 9.42
CA THR A 323 -1.06 4.00 10.72
C THR A 323 -0.51 2.58 10.56
N THR A 324 0.41 2.15 11.42
CA THR A 324 1.07 0.83 11.31
C THR A 324 0.63 -0.22 12.34
N GLY A 325 -0.44 0.08 13.09
CA GLY A 325 -0.83 -0.64 14.31
C GLY A 325 -0.14 -0.01 15.52
N ALA A 326 -0.84 0.88 16.22
CA ALA A 326 -0.19 1.93 17.01
C ALA A 326 -1.12 2.57 18.06
N SER A 327 -0.52 3.23 19.04
CA SER A 327 -1.22 4.01 20.08
C SER A 327 -0.64 5.41 20.24
N ASN A 328 -1.45 6.36 20.73
CA ASN A 328 -1.04 7.72 21.08
C ASN A 328 -0.54 8.52 19.86
N ILE A 329 -1.47 8.83 18.96
CA ILE A 329 -1.19 9.56 17.72
C ILE A 329 -1.95 10.90 17.75
N VAL A 330 -1.25 11.99 17.45
CA VAL A 330 -1.87 13.31 17.27
C VAL A 330 -1.56 13.83 15.87
N VAL A 331 -2.59 14.13 15.10
CA VAL A 331 -2.50 14.73 13.77
C VAL A 331 -3.36 15.99 13.78
N ARG A 332 -2.74 17.17 13.83
CA ARG A 332 -3.47 18.44 14.02
C ARG A 332 -3.03 19.60 13.14
N GLY A 333 -3.98 20.40 12.67
CA GLY A 333 -3.69 21.65 11.97
C GLY A 333 -2.99 21.50 10.62
N ASN A 334 -2.88 20.29 10.05
CA ASN A 334 -2.09 20.03 8.84
C ASN A 334 -2.85 20.33 7.56
N THR A 335 -2.12 20.47 6.45
CA THR A 335 -2.64 20.37 5.08
C THR A 335 -2.22 19.03 4.47
N LEU A 336 -3.20 18.17 4.19
CA LEU A 336 -3.00 16.83 3.66
C LEU A 336 -3.59 16.73 2.24
N ASP A 337 -2.76 17.07 1.24
CA ASP A 337 -3.12 17.03 -0.17
C ASP A 337 -2.74 15.66 -0.77
N ALA A 338 -3.58 14.65 -0.49
CA ALA A 338 -3.52 13.37 -1.17
C ALA A 338 -3.76 13.55 -2.68
N TYR A 339 -4.71 14.40 -3.09
CA TYR A 339 -4.95 14.70 -4.50
C TYR A 339 -3.79 15.49 -5.13
N ASN A 340 -3.16 14.92 -6.15
CA ASN A 340 -2.12 15.61 -6.92
C ASN A 340 -2.75 16.28 -8.16
N PRO A 341 -2.78 17.62 -8.25
CA PRO A 341 -3.42 18.33 -9.36
C PRO A 341 -2.67 18.22 -10.69
N VAL A 342 -1.40 17.81 -10.67
CA VAL A 342 -0.57 17.62 -11.87
C VAL A 342 -0.95 16.31 -12.57
N THR A 343 -1.04 15.22 -11.81
CA THR A 343 -1.44 13.89 -12.32
C THR A 343 -2.96 13.68 -12.35
N ARG A 344 -3.72 14.56 -11.68
CA ARG A 344 -5.15 14.42 -11.37
C ARG A 344 -5.50 13.14 -10.61
N ASP A 345 -4.53 12.57 -9.90
CA ASP A 345 -4.71 11.34 -9.15
C ASP A 345 -5.20 11.65 -7.73
N PRO A 346 -6.35 11.11 -7.28
CA PRO A 346 -6.81 11.26 -5.90
C PRO A 346 -5.94 10.51 -4.88
N PHE A 347 -5.11 9.55 -5.28
CA PHE A 347 -4.36 8.70 -4.36
C PHE A 347 -5.26 7.92 -3.37
N ASN A 348 -4.73 7.34 -2.28
CA ASN A 348 -5.49 6.39 -1.45
C ASN A 348 -6.20 7.03 -0.26
N ALA A 349 -5.52 7.79 0.60
CA ALA A 349 -6.14 8.58 1.66
C ALA A 349 -5.27 9.76 2.12
N CYS A 350 -5.87 10.71 2.84
CA CYS A 350 -5.10 11.63 3.68
C CYS A 350 -4.62 10.90 4.95
N LEU A 351 -5.52 10.17 5.60
CA LEU A 351 -5.21 9.30 6.74
C LEU A 351 -5.77 7.91 6.50
N MET A 352 -4.91 6.89 6.59
CA MET A 352 -5.29 5.49 6.55
C MET A 352 -5.21 4.85 7.95
N ILE A 353 -6.36 4.48 8.48
CA ILE A 353 -6.57 3.94 9.83
C ILE A 353 -6.66 2.40 9.78
N GLY A 354 -5.68 1.76 10.43
CA GLY A 354 -5.33 0.36 10.27
C GLY A 354 -4.51 0.11 9.01
N SER A 355 -3.60 -0.86 9.05
CA SER A 355 -2.84 -1.34 7.89
C SER A 355 -2.64 -2.86 7.95
N THR A 356 -2.03 -3.44 6.92
CA THR A 356 -1.64 -4.87 6.91
C THR A 356 -0.61 -5.22 7.97
N THR A 357 0.17 -4.24 8.47
CA THR A 357 1.18 -4.48 9.53
C THR A 357 0.60 -4.50 10.93
N GLY A 358 -0.64 -4.04 11.14
CA GLY A 358 -1.27 -4.03 12.45
C GLY A 358 -2.73 -3.54 12.43
N PRO A 359 -3.70 -4.37 12.86
CA PRO A 359 -5.11 -4.01 12.86
C PRO A 359 -5.56 -3.23 14.11
N ILE A 360 -4.71 -3.07 15.13
CA ILE A 360 -5.07 -2.40 16.39
C ILE A 360 -4.59 -0.95 16.34
N VAL A 361 -5.51 0.02 16.47
CA VAL A 361 -5.16 1.44 16.60
C VAL A 361 -5.91 2.07 17.77
N SER A 362 -5.21 2.78 18.65
CA SER A 362 -5.83 3.43 19.80
C SER A 362 -5.32 4.84 20.08
N ASN A 363 -6.12 5.65 20.79
CA ASN A 363 -5.76 7.02 21.19
C ASN A 363 -5.25 7.87 20.01
N LEU A 364 -6.02 7.94 18.92
CA LEU A 364 -5.69 8.76 17.75
C LEU A 364 -6.58 10.00 17.72
N VAL A 365 -5.98 11.18 17.71
CA VAL A 365 -6.66 12.46 17.49
C VAL A 365 -6.32 12.98 16.10
N PHE A 366 -7.35 13.24 15.29
CA PHE A 366 -7.24 13.89 13.98
C PHE A 366 -8.09 15.15 13.99
N GLU A 367 -7.47 16.30 14.30
CA GLU A 367 -8.19 17.54 14.60
C GLU A 367 -7.77 18.75 13.76
N GLY A 368 -8.75 19.53 13.29
CA GLY A 368 -8.47 20.82 12.64
C GLY A 368 -7.59 20.75 11.38
N ASN A 369 -7.50 19.60 10.71
CA ASN A 369 -6.71 19.43 9.49
C ASN A 369 -7.52 19.84 8.25
N TYR A 370 -6.86 20.36 7.23
CA TYR A 370 -7.36 20.30 5.85
C TYR A 370 -6.94 18.99 5.20
N CYS A 371 -7.86 18.35 4.51
CA CYS A 371 -7.59 17.12 3.76
C CYS A 371 -8.30 17.13 2.41
N ASN A 372 -7.59 16.77 1.34
CA ASN A 372 -8.13 16.78 -0.02
C ASN A 372 -7.59 15.60 -0.84
N GLY A 373 -8.50 14.82 -1.42
CA GLY A 373 -8.19 13.59 -2.14
C GLY A 373 -8.56 12.33 -1.37
N GLY A 374 -7.94 11.23 -1.79
CA GLY A 374 -8.18 9.86 -1.35
C GLY A 374 -9.19 9.09 -2.19
N ASN A 375 -9.08 7.76 -2.19
CA ASN A 375 -10.20 6.87 -2.48
C ASN A 375 -11.34 7.19 -1.51
N TYR A 376 -11.01 7.16 -0.21
CA TYR A 376 -11.69 7.93 0.82
C TYR A 376 -10.67 8.87 1.45
N SER A 377 -11.07 10.09 1.78
CA SER A 377 -10.18 11.06 2.44
C SER A 377 -9.63 10.53 3.78
N ILE A 378 -10.49 9.84 4.54
CA ILE A 378 -10.16 9.03 5.71
C ILE A 378 -10.45 7.57 5.38
N GLY A 379 -9.39 6.80 5.17
CA GLY A 379 -9.47 5.35 4.97
C GLY A 379 -9.60 4.63 6.31
N VAL A 380 -10.51 3.66 6.39
CA VAL A 380 -10.75 2.84 7.59
C VAL A 380 -10.80 1.38 7.16
N ARG A 381 -9.89 0.57 7.68
CA ARG A 381 -9.86 -0.86 7.34
C ARG A 381 -11.05 -1.63 7.87
N THR A 382 -11.34 -2.75 7.21
CA THR A 382 -12.45 -3.66 7.54
C THR A 382 -12.19 -4.49 8.80
N ASP A 383 -10.92 -4.74 9.10
CA ASP A 383 -10.40 -5.53 10.22
C ASP A 383 -9.87 -4.66 11.38
N LEU A 384 -10.11 -3.34 11.33
CA LEU A 384 -9.66 -2.39 12.35
C LEU A 384 -10.30 -2.66 13.72
N ASN A 385 -9.45 -2.96 14.71
CA ASN A 385 -9.79 -2.91 16.13
C ASN A 385 -9.40 -1.52 16.68
N ALA A 386 -10.38 -0.62 16.73
CA ALA A 386 -10.19 0.76 17.17
C ALA A 386 -10.58 0.99 18.63
N ALA A 387 -9.85 1.86 19.33
CA ALA A 387 -10.24 2.37 20.64
C ALA A 387 -9.88 3.85 20.81
N ASN A 388 -10.84 4.71 21.16
CA ASN A 388 -10.61 6.14 21.39
C ASN A 388 -9.91 6.86 20.20
N ILE A 389 -10.44 6.65 19.00
CA ILE A 389 -10.07 7.44 17.81
C ILE A 389 -11.07 8.58 17.67
N ARG A 390 -10.61 9.81 17.46
CA ARG A 390 -11.46 11.02 17.39
C ARG A 390 -11.12 11.85 16.17
N LEU A 391 -12.14 12.22 15.39
CA LEU A 391 -12.01 13.10 14.22
C LEU A 391 -12.94 14.30 14.39
N THR A 392 -12.36 15.50 14.51
CA THR A 392 -13.06 16.74 14.93
C THR A 392 -12.53 17.98 14.22
N GLY A 393 -13.40 18.90 13.79
CA GLY A 393 -12.98 20.21 13.27
C GLY A 393 -12.26 20.21 11.91
N ASN A 394 -12.22 19.08 11.20
CA ASN A 394 -11.46 18.96 9.95
C ASN A 394 -12.25 19.54 8.76
N VAL A 395 -11.50 20.01 7.75
CA VAL A 395 -12.04 20.63 6.54
C VAL A 395 -11.65 19.83 5.31
N PHE A 396 -12.63 19.40 4.52
CA PHE A 396 -12.41 18.46 3.42
C PHE A 396 -12.62 19.08 2.03
N GLY A 397 -11.67 18.83 1.13
CA GLY A 397 -11.81 19.08 -0.30
C GLY A 397 -12.73 18.06 -1.01
N ARG A 398 -13.09 18.34 -2.26
CA ARG A 398 -14.02 17.53 -3.07
C ARG A 398 -13.36 16.39 -3.85
N ASN A 399 -12.03 16.34 -3.94
CA ASN A 399 -11.31 15.49 -4.90
C ASN A 399 -11.18 14.01 -4.47
N HIS A 400 -12.08 13.52 -3.59
CA HIS A 400 -12.12 12.12 -3.17
C HIS A 400 -12.89 11.25 -4.17
N ARG A 401 -12.53 9.96 -4.32
CA ARG A 401 -13.19 9.07 -5.29
C ARG A 401 -14.56 8.54 -4.82
N TYR A 402 -14.68 8.16 -3.56
CA TYR A 402 -15.87 7.47 -3.02
C TYR A 402 -16.59 8.27 -1.92
N GLY A 403 -15.86 9.06 -1.14
CA GLY A 403 -16.42 9.89 -0.07
C GLY A 403 -15.35 10.39 0.89
N VAL A 404 -15.74 11.16 1.90
CA VAL A 404 -14.78 11.65 2.90
C VAL A 404 -14.31 10.56 3.85
N ILE A 405 -15.20 9.74 4.43
CA ILE A 405 -14.80 8.69 5.38
C ILE A 405 -15.37 7.33 4.98
N ALA A 406 -14.50 6.31 4.96
CA ALA A 406 -14.94 4.92 4.93
C ALA A 406 -15.44 4.52 6.32
N ARG A 407 -16.58 3.83 6.42
CA ARG A 407 -17.10 3.25 7.69
C ARG A 407 -17.22 4.29 8.84
N PRO A 408 -17.99 5.37 8.68
CA PRO A 408 -18.15 6.39 9.72
C PRO A 408 -18.66 5.83 11.06
N ASP A 409 -19.40 4.72 11.04
CA ASP A 409 -19.97 4.07 12.24
C ASP A 409 -19.06 2.95 12.81
N GLN A 410 -17.79 2.89 12.42
CA GLN A 410 -16.82 1.90 12.94
C GLN A 410 -16.65 2.04 14.46
N ARG A 411 -16.94 0.97 15.21
CA ARG A 411 -16.78 0.94 16.67
C ARG A 411 -15.36 1.36 17.06
N GLY A 412 -15.26 2.29 18.02
CA GLY A 412 -13.99 2.82 18.51
C GLY A 412 -13.56 4.12 17.84
N ILE A 413 -14.17 4.47 16.70
CA ILE A 413 -14.05 5.78 16.06
C ILE A 413 -15.20 6.69 16.53
N SER A 414 -14.86 7.92 16.91
CA SER A 414 -15.79 9.02 17.19
C SER A 414 -15.67 10.06 16.08
N TRP A 415 -16.74 10.24 15.31
CA TRP A 415 -16.81 11.23 14.24
C TRP A 415 -17.76 12.35 14.63
N ASP A 416 -17.24 13.57 14.83
CA ASP A 416 -18.09 14.74 15.08
C ASP A 416 -18.65 15.30 13.77
N ARG A 417 -19.91 14.96 13.46
CA ARG A 417 -20.58 15.41 12.24
C ARG A 417 -20.71 16.93 12.14
N ALA A 418 -20.81 17.65 13.27
CA ALA A 418 -21.06 19.08 13.28
C ALA A 418 -19.81 19.90 12.94
N THR A 419 -18.61 19.35 13.14
CA THR A 419 -17.34 20.07 12.97
C THR A 419 -16.47 19.55 11.83
N ASN A 420 -16.78 18.39 11.24
CA ASN A 420 -16.12 17.89 10.04
C ASN A 420 -16.87 18.35 8.77
N LEU A 421 -16.35 19.38 8.09
CA LEU A 421 -17.07 20.18 7.09
C LEU A 421 -16.38 20.19 5.73
N TYR A 422 -17.15 20.38 4.64
CA TYR A 422 -16.55 20.63 3.33
C TYR A 422 -15.96 22.05 3.25
N ALA A 423 -14.84 22.19 2.57
CA ALA A 423 -14.11 23.46 2.41
C ALA A 423 -14.90 24.54 1.65
N ASP A 424 -15.71 24.13 0.66
CA ASP A 424 -16.40 25.00 -0.28
C ASP A 424 -17.66 25.67 0.30
N ASN A 425 -18.43 24.95 1.10
CA ASN A 425 -19.74 25.38 1.58
C ASN A 425 -19.95 25.22 3.09
N ARG A 426 -18.93 24.76 3.83
CA ARG A 426 -18.95 24.56 5.29
C ARG A 426 -20.12 23.70 5.81
N LYS A 427 -20.67 22.81 4.97
CA LYS A 427 -21.67 21.82 5.39
C LYS A 427 -21.00 20.55 5.91
N PRO A 428 -21.63 19.81 6.85
CA PRO A 428 -21.20 18.47 7.26
C PRO A 428 -20.91 17.56 6.07
N VAL A 429 -19.82 16.79 6.16
CA VAL A 429 -19.40 15.90 5.07
C VAL A 429 -20.08 14.53 5.07
N VAL A 430 -20.65 14.16 6.21
CA VAL A 430 -21.53 13.00 6.41
C VAL A 430 -22.88 13.54 6.85
N GLY A 431 -23.97 13.10 6.20
CA GLY A 431 -25.36 13.44 6.55
C GLY A 431 -25.85 12.71 7.80
#